data_AF-A0A0K0JR33-F1
#
_entry.id   AF-A0A0K0JR33-F1
#
_cell.length_a   1.000
_cell.length_b   1.000
_cell.length_c   1.000
_cell.angle_alpha   90.00
_cell.angle_beta   90.00
_cell.angle_gamma   90.00
#
_symmetry.space_group_name_H-M   'P 1'
#
loop_
_entity.id
_entity.type
_entity.pdbx_description
1 polymer ?
#
loop_
_entity_poly.entity_id
_entity_poly.type
_entity_poly.pdbx_seq_one_letter_code
_entity_poly.pdbx_strand_id
1 'polypeptide(L)'
;MNPLCLQLETTSSESENVKQPCLAALGYHFDNQGVMRDKDKKRYEFVDQESYEKIGLAVTEEIYRIMENPPYNMERHYLDDTNKKRSAFIFLSKDWYEKENLVVLIHGSGSVRAGQWSRKLIMNENLNMGSQLPYLRMCKRRNWGVVVMNTNMNITNNDPIELLPESRTPLEHGITVWKTYVARAKASSIAVVAHSAGGIVVAGIIENYWSEEWMKRLKCVCLTDAVFTLPSVSAMDWLPAIQDWRATPQTEIGLQIDNNTIHGKHPYVTYVSAGTNQHEETSAVAIEDIFRFIDNVFNMLKPDELVTEWMQAEGLHSYLEIGDLIEFQRAVGNIKRRIYTHWGVFIGFHDKKAYIAHTGTDFGDFGDNLISSSVESLATIRTKMSYSSQIQIRRDELITVANGDSCRINNSLDKEKKPFPPAVVVDRALLMLGKTNYNLLLNNCEHFAKYCRYGLKESKQATVAKIIIVISATYCMTGSLAVSAVAGTLTYTFSRLGRGIKHFVPFYPNVLL
;
A
#
# COMPACT_ATOMS: atom_id res chain seq x y z
N MET A 1 4.92 -83.96 13.86
CA MET A 1 4.17 -82.99 14.67
C MET A 1 5.17 -81.97 15.20
N ASN A 2 5.08 -80.70 14.82
CA ASN A 2 5.77 -79.62 15.51
C ASN A 2 4.75 -78.48 15.71
N PRO A 3 4.21 -78.30 16.93
CA PRO A 3 3.17 -77.34 17.22
C PRO A 3 3.79 -76.09 17.83
N LEU A 4 4.00 -75.03 17.05
CA LEU A 4 4.37 -73.70 17.54
C LEU A 4 4.17 -72.68 16.43
N CYS A 5 2.90 -72.46 16.06
CA CYS A 5 2.51 -71.24 15.36
C CYS A 5 1.06 -70.91 15.76
N LEU A 6 0.86 -70.69 17.06
CA LEU A 6 -0.27 -69.89 17.54
C LEU A 6 0.02 -68.46 17.10
N GLN A 7 -0.51 -68.11 15.94
CA GLN A 7 -0.52 -66.74 15.45
C GLN A 7 -1.29 -65.90 16.47
N LEU A 8 -0.54 -64.97 17.06
CA LEU A 8 -1.02 -63.93 17.95
C LEU A 8 -2.20 -63.20 17.29
N GLU A 9 -3.35 -63.31 17.93
CA GLU A 9 -4.48 -62.42 17.77
C GLU A 9 -4.00 -61.00 18.06
N THR A 10 -3.60 -60.29 17.01
CA THR A 10 -3.53 -58.83 17.04
C THR A 10 -4.94 -58.34 16.83
N THR A 11 -5.66 -58.19 17.94
CA THR A 11 -6.81 -57.30 18.01
C THR A 11 -6.28 -55.88 17.78
N SER A 12 -6.18 -55.48 16.52
CA SER A 12 -6.06 -54.08 16.16
C SER A 12 -7.35 -53.41 16.59
N SER A 13 -7.37 -52.94 17.83
CA SER A 13 -8.21 -51.84 18.26
C SER A 13 -7.79 -50.63 17.43
N GLU A 14 -8.32 -50.55 16.21
CA GLU A 14 -8.49 -49.29 15.52
C GLU A 14 -9.44 -48.48 16.39
N SER A 15 -8.88 -47.83 17.42
CA SER A 15 -9.49 -46.75 18.16
C SER A 15 -10.20 -45.86 17.15
N GLU A 16 -11.50 -45.69 17.35
CA GLU A 16 -12.41 -44.97 16.48
C GLU A 16 -11.76 -43.66 16.04
N ASN A 17 -11.24 -43.60 14.81
CA ASN A 17 -11.05 -42.33 14.14
C ASN A 17 -12.45 -41.72 14.10
N VAL A 18 -12.73 -40.78 15.00
CA VAL A 18 -13.94 -39.95 14.97
C VAL A 18 -14.01 -39.41 13.55
N LYS A 19 -14.83 -40.02 12.70
CA LYS A 19 -14.99 -39.58 11.31
C LYS A 19 -15.42 -38.14 11.40
N GLN A 20 -14.57 -37.23 10.93
CA GLN A 20 -14.91 -35.82 10.90
C GLN A 20 -16.27 -35.66 10.20
N PRO A 21 -17.19 -34.88 10.77
CA PRO A 21 -18.55 -34.80 10.25
C PRO A 21 -18.52 -34.21 8.84
N CYS A 22 -19.14 -34.92 7.89
CA CYS A 22 -19.25 -34.49 6.51
C CYS A 22 -20.58 -33.75 6.30
N LEU A 23 -20.55 -32.55 5.71
CA LEU A 23 -21.74 -31.72 5.54
C LEU A 23 -22.82 -32.44 4.71
N ALA A 24 -22.41 -33.14 3.64
CA ALA A 24 -23.29 -33.96 2.82
C ALA A 24 -23.91 -35.14 3.60
N ALA A 25 -23.16 -35.74 4.54
CA ALA A 25 -23.69 -36.80 5.40
C ALA A 25 -24.73 -36.28 6.40
N LEU A 26 -24.71 -34.99 6.72
CA LEU A 26 -25.75 -34.30 7.48
C LEU A 26 -26.92 -33.82 6.61
N GLY A 27 -26.92 -34.14 5.31
CA GLY A 27 -27.97 -33.76 4.37
C GLY A 27 -27.87 -32.35 3.81
N TYR A 28 -26.76 -31.64 4.05
CA TYR A 28 -26.54 -30.27 3.61
C TYR A 28 -25.47 -30.16 2.52
N HIS A 29 -25.59 -29.14 1.68
CA HIS A 29 -24.59 -28.75 0.69
C HIS A 29 -24.65 -27.23 0.47
N PHE A 30 -23.62 -26.66 -0.18
CA PHE A 30 -23.68 -25.28 -0.68
C PHE A 30 -24.11 -25.27 -2.14
N ASP A 31 -25.06 -24.42 -2.49
CA ASP A 31 -25.46 -24.20 -3.89
C ASP A 31 -24.44 -23.34 -4.66
N ASN A 32 -24.73 -23.05 -5.93
CA ASN A 32 -23.85 -22.24 -6.79
C ASN A 32 -23.67 -20.79 -6.31
N GLN A 33 -24.58 -20.30 -5.47
CA GLN A 33 -24.51 -18.98 -4.82
C GLN A 33 -23.80 -19.06 -3.46
N GLY A 34 -23.38 -20.25 -3.03
CA GLY A 34 -22.74 -20.52 -1.75
C GLY A 34 -23.71 -20.52 -0.58
N VAL A 35 -25.02 -20.62 -0.81
CA VAL A 35 -26.05 -20.70 0.24
C VAL A 35 -26.15 -22.15 0.71
N MET A 36 -26.16 -22.38 2.03
CA MET A 36 -26.32 -23.71 2.59
C MET A 36 -27.77 -24.20 2.42
N ARG A 37 -27.93 -25.37 1.82
CA ARG A 37 -29.23 -25.98 1.55
C ARG A 37 -29.27 -27.45 1.89
N ASP A 38 -30.44 -27.91 2.31
CA ASP A 38 -30.72 -29.33 2.45
C ASP A 38 -31.02 -29.99 1.08
N LYS A 39 -31.31 -31.30 1.11
CA LYS A 39 -31.73 -32.08 -0.08
C LYS A 39 -33.00 -31.55 -0.77
N ASP A 40 -33.88 -30.86 -0.04
CA ASP A 40 -35.14 -30.31 -0.52
C ASP A 40 -34.98 -28.83 -0.94
N LYS A 41 -33.72 -28.35 -1.04
CA LYS A 41 -33.33 -26.97 -1.38
C LYS A 41 -33.75 -25.92 -0.37
N LYS A 42 -34.19 -26.31 0.83
CA LYS A 42 -34.51 -25.38 1.91
C LYS A 42 -33.22 -24.83 2.52
N ARG A 43 -33.29 -23.60 3.00
CA ARG A 43 -32.19 -22.99 3.76
C ARG A 43 -32.05 -23.70 5.10
N TYR A 44 -30.86 -23.61 5.67
CA TYR A 44 -30.65 -24.03 7.04
C TYR A 44 -31.56 -23.27 8.01
N GLU A 45 -32.17 -24.02 8.91
CA GLU A 45 -32.97 -23.52 10.02
C GLU A 45 -32.35 -24.03 11.31
N PHE A 46 -32.20 -23.13 12.30
CA PHE A 46 -31.71 -23.51 13.61
C PHE A 46 -32.73 -24.42 14.31
N VAL A 47 -32.26 -25.57 14.79
CA VAL A 47 -33.07 -26.55 15.54
C VAL A 47 -32.71 -26.49 17.01
N ASP A 48 -31.45 -26.80 17.33
CA ASP A 48 -30.89 -26.80 18.67
C ASP A 48 -29.36 -26.60 18.62
N GLN A 49 -28.76 -26.37 19.79
CA GLN A 49 -27.33 -26.06 19.91
C GLN A 49 -26.42 -27.24 19.55
N GLU A 50 -26.80 -28.47 19.88
CA GLU A 50 -25.99 -29.67 19.60
C GLU A 50 -25.88 -29.90 18.09
N SER A 51 -27.02 -29.82 17.41
CA SER A 51 -27.13 -29.88 15.95
C SER A 51 -26.35 -28.73 15.30
N TYR A 52 -26.43 -27.51 15.85
CA TYR A 52 -25.67 -26.36 15.35
C TYR A 52 -24.15 -26.57 15.44
N GLU A 53 -23.64 -27.08 16.57
CA GLU A 53 -22.20 -27.35 16.71
C GLU A 53 -21.74 -28.48 15.78
N LYS A 54 -22.51 -29.55 15.65
CA LYS A 54 -22.21 -30.66 14.72
C LYS A 54 -22.14 -30.19 13.27
N ILE A 55 -23.11 -29.37 12.83
CA ILE A 55 -23.11 -28.78 11.49
C ILE A 55 -21.94 -27.79 11.35
N GLY A 56 -21.65 -27.00 12.37
CA GLY A 56 -20.53 -26.06 12.38
C GLY A 56 -19.15 -26.71 12.19
N LEU A 57 -18.94 -27.89 12.78
CA LEU A 57 -17.76 -28.71 12.53
C LEU A 57 -17.72 -29.22 11.08
N ALA A 58 -18.85 -29.67 10.54
CA ALA A 58 -18.94 -30.12 9.16
C ALA A 58 -18.71 -29.00 8.13
N VAL A 59 -19.22 -27.80 8.42
CA VAL A 59 -18.97 -26.58 7.64
C VAL A 59 -17.48 -26.23 7.64
N THR A 60 -16.79 -26.41 8.77
CA THR A 60 -15.36 -26.15 8.86
C THR A 60 -14.57 -27.04 7.89
N GLU A 61 -14.85 -28.35 7.89
CA GLU A 61 -14.20 -29.29 6.97
C GLU A 61 -14.56 -29.03 5.51
N GLU A 62 -15.82 -28.65 5.24
CA GLU A 62 -16.24 -28.29 3.88
C GLU A 62 -15.52 -27.03 3.38
N ILE A 63 -15.26 -26.05 4.23
CA ILE A 63 -14.48 -24.85 3.87
C ILE A 63 -13.03 -25.21 3.58
N TYR A 64 -12.41 -26.10 4.37
CA TYR A 64 -11.08 -26.60 4.06
C TYR A 64 -11.05 -27.29 2.70
N ARG A 65 -12.02 -28.17 2.43
CA ARG A 65 -12.17 -28.84 1.13
C ARG A 65 -12.30 -27.81 -0.01
N ILE A 66 -13.10 -26.75 0.17
CA ILE A 66 -13.24 -25.69 -0.85
C ILE A 66 -11.92 -24.95 -1.05
N MET A 67 -11.21 -24.58 0.02
CA MET A 67 -9.93 -23.87 -0.06
C MET A 67 -8.83 -24.69 -0.72
N GLU A 68 -8.78 -25.99 -0.48
CA GLU A 68 -7.77 -26.89 -1.06
C GLU A 68 -8.00 -27.18 -2.55
N ASN A 69 -9.26 -27.09 -3.01
CA ASN A 69 -9.62 -27.37 -4.40
C ASN A 69 -9.58 -26.12 -5.32
N PRO A 70 -9.57 -26.30 -6.64
CA PRO A 70 -9.74 -25.20 -7.58
C PRO A 70 -11.05 -24.43 -7.30
N PRO A 71 -11.05 -23.09 -7.45
CA PRO A 71 -9.97 -22.27 -7.99
C PRO A 71 -8.94 -21.80 -6.94
N TYR A 72 -9.04 -22.19 -5.67
CA TYR A 72 -8.24 -21.62 -4.59
C TYR A 72 -6.86 -22.28 -4.48
N ASN A 73 -6.83 -23.62 -4.49
CA ASN A 73 -5.59 -24.42 -4.41
C ASN A 73 -4.69 -24.00 -3.24
N MET A 74 -5.28 -23.76 -2.08
CA MET A 74 -4.55 -23.48 -0.85
C MET A 74 -3.91 -24.77 -0.33
N GLU A 75 -2.68 -24.67 0.16
CA GLU A 75 -1.93 -25.79 0.72
C GLU A 75 -2.04 -25.78 2.24
N ARG A 76 -2.35 -26.94 2.82
CA ARG A 76 -2.36 -27.13 4.27
C ARG A 76 -0.94 -27.40 4.78
N HIS A 77 -0.45 -26.57 5.69
CA HIS A 77 0.88 -26.69 6.29
C HIS A 77 0.76 -26.84 7.81
N TYR A 78 1.27 -27.95 8.35
CA TYR A 78 1.32 -28.20 9.79
C TYR A 78 2.51 -27.45 10.40
N LEU A 79 2.33 -26.88 11.60
CA LEU A 79 3.42 -26.19 12.31
C LEU A 79 4.53 -27.17 12.73
N ASP A 80 4.14 -28.42 13.02
CA ASP A 80 4.99 -29.58 13.27
C ASP A 80 4.59 -30.71 12.32
N ASP A 81 5.35 -30.86 11.24
CA ASP A 81 5.13 -31.90 10.23
C ASP A 81 5.51 -33.31 10.73
N THR A 82 6.26 -33.41 11.84
CA THR A 82 6.66 -34.70 12.43
C THR A 82 5.52 -35.37 13.19
N ASN A 83 4.58 -34.58 13.72
CA ASN A 83 3.41 -35.09 14.44
C ASN A 83 2.12 -34.31 14.11
N LYS A 84 1.58 -34.56 12.92
CA LYS A 84 0.33 -33.94 12.42
C LYS A 84 -0.88 -34.10 13.35
N LYS A 85 -0.92 -35.18 14.16
CA LYS A 85 -2.01 -35.41 15.13
C LYS A 85 -1.94 -34.47 16.34
N ARG A 86 -0.75 -33.93 16.66
CA ARG A 86 -0.52 -32.97 17.74
C ARG A 86 -0.07 -31.61 17.21
N SER A 87 -0.40 -31.29 15.96
CA SER A 87 0.01 -30.05 15.33
C SER A 87 -1.18 -29.25 14.82
N ALA A 88 -1.18 -27.95 15.11
CA ALA A 88 -2.05 -27.03 14.39
C ALA A 88 -1.54 -26.87 12.95
N PHE A 89 -2.42 -26.40 12.07
CA PHE A 89 -2.05 -26.10 10.69
C PHE A 89 -2.60 -24.76 10.25
N ILE A 90 -2.02 -24.24 9.19
CA ILE A 90 -2.45 -23.04 8.47
C ILE A 90 -2.70 -23.37 7.00
N PHE A 91 -3.26 -22.42 6.26
CA PHE A 91 -3.29 -22.49 4.80
C PHE A 91 -2.41 -21.44 4.16
N LEU A 92 -1.69 -21.85 3.12
CA LEU A 92 -0.81 -21.01 2.34
C LEU A 92 -1.24 -21.04 0.88
N SER A 93 -1.28 -19.90 0.21
CA SER A 93 -1.48 -19.89 -1.24
C SER A 93 -0.27 -20.46 -1.96
N LYS A 94 -0.45 -21.01 -3.16
CA LYS A 94 0.69 -21.41 -3.99
C LYS A 94 1.72 -20.28 -4.17
N ASP A 95 3.00 -20.63 -4.09
CA ASP A 95 4.15 -19.74 -4.27
C ASP A 95 4.17 -18.52 -3.31
N TRP A 96 3.43 -18.57 -2.19
CA TRP A 96 3.27 -17.46 -1.23
C TRP A 96 4.62 -16.85 -0.79
N TYR A 97 5.66 -17.68 -0.66
CA TYR A 97 6.97 -17.29 -0.17
C TYR A 97 7.77 -16.46 -1.19
N GLU A 98 7.41 -16.50 -2.49
CA GLU A 98 8.07 -15.74 -3.56
C GLU A 98 7.30 -14.50 -3.99
N LYS A 99 6.06 -14.34 -3.54
CA LYS A 99 5.25 -13.17 -3.89
C LYS A 99 5.85 -11.91 -3.29
N GLU A 100 5.82 -10.82 -4.05
CA GLU A 100 6.26 -9.49 -3.59
C GLU A 100 5.33 -8.89 -2.54
N ASN A 101 4.05 -9.25 -2.61
CA ASN A 101 2.99 -8.78 -1.74
C ASN A 101 2.34 -9.98 -1.03
N LEU A 102 2.16 -9.88 0.28
CA LEU A 102 1.61 -10.95 1.13
C LEU A 102 0.47 -10.42 1.99
N VAL A 103 -0.65 -11.15 2.05
CA VAL A 103 -1.77 -10.86 2.96
C VAL A 103 -1.89 -11.96 4.00
N VAL A 104 -1.98 -11.58 5.26
CA VAL A 104 -2.22 -12.49 6.38
C VAL A 104 -3.66 -12.32 6.87
N LEU A 105 -4.45 -13.40 6.90
CA LEU A 105 -5.84 -13.40 7.36
C LEU A 105 -5.95 -14.02 8.75
N ILE A 106 -6.56 -13.30 9.70
CA ILE A 106 -6.70 -13.71 11.09
C ILE A 106 -8.16 -13.58 11.54
N HIS A 107 -8.83 -14.71 11.77
CA HIS A 107 -10.21 -14.73 12.23
C HIS A 107 -10.35 -14.32 13.71
N GLY A 108 -11.59 -14.03 14.13
CA GLY A 108 -11.94 -13.74 15.52
C GLY A 108 -11.84 -14.95 16.46
N SER A 109 -12.30 -14.77 17.70
CA SER A 109 -12.35 -15.84 18.71
C SER A 109 -13.56 -16.78 18.52
N GLY A 110 -13.61 -17.84 19.32
CA GLY A 110 -14.75 -18.77 19.37
C GLY A 110 -14.58 -19.97 18.43
N SER A 111 -15.69 -20.41 17.83
CA SER A 111 -15.74 -21.65 17.07
C SER A 111 -15.30 -21.52 15.60
N VAL A 112 -14.94 -20.31 15.16
CA VAL A 112 -14.36 -20.09 13.82
C VAL A 112 -12.94 -20.66 13.73
N ARG A 113 -12.57 -21.09 12.53
CA ARG A 113 -11.25 -21.64 12.18
C ARG A 113 -10.76 -20.99 10.88
N ALA A 114 -9.56 -21.37 10.43
CA ALA A 114 -9.02 -20.92 9.15
C ALA A 114 -10.07 -21.01 8.03
N GLY A 115 -10.16 -19.97 7.20
CA GLY A 115 -11.17 -19.87 6.14
C GLY A 115 -12.49 -19.20 6.56
N GLN A 116 -12.70 -18.87 7.84
CA GLN A 116 -13.98 -18.38 8.37
C GLN A 116 -13.85 -17.01 9.04
N TRP A 117 -14.80 -16.12 8.77
CA TRP A 117 -15.06 -14.92 9.57
C TRP A 117 -16.21 -15.16 10.56
N SER A 118 -17.28 -15.82 10.13
CA SER A 118 -18.47 -16.07 10.94
C SER A 118 -19.18 -17.35 10.50
N ARG A 119 -19.26 -18.31 11.43
CA ARG A 119 -20.02 -19.56 11.23
C ARG A 119 -21.51 -19.28 11.01
N LYS A 120 -22.09 -18.34 11.76
CA LYS A 120 -23.50 -17.92 11.62
C LYS A 120 -23.79 -17.44 10.21
N LEU A 121 -22.94 -16.57 9.64
CA LEU A 121 -23.14 -16.05 8.29
C LEU A 121 -22.93 -17.12 7.22
N ILE A 122 -21.99 -18.06 7.40
CA ILE A 122 -21.82 -19.18 6.46
C ILE A 122 -23.10 -20.02 6.38
N MET A 123 -23.69 -20.33 7.54
CA MET A 123 -24.84 -21.23 7.65
C MET A 123 -26.15 -20.56 7.24
N ASN A 124 -26.36 -19.29 7.61
CA ASN A 124 -27.65 -18.60 7.42
C ASN A 124 -27.70 -17.75 6.15
N GLU A 125 -26.56 -17.20 5.70
CA GLU A 125 -26.47 -16.35 4.53
C GLU A 125 -25.84 -17.09 3.36
N ASN A 126 -24.51 -17.15 3.33
CA ASN A 126 -23.73 -17.86 2.32
C ASN A 126 -22.23 -17.82 2.64
N LEU A 127 -21.47 -18.63 1.90
CA LEU A 127 -20.01 -18.66 1.94
C LEU A 127 -19.37 -17.28 1.75
N ASN A 128 -19.87 -16.40 0.89
CA ASN A 128 -19.23 -15.11 0.65
C ASN A 128 -19.36 -14.16 1.85
N MET A 129 -20.44 -14.25 2.61
CA MET A 129 -20.66 -13.39 3.79
C MET A 129 -19.88 -13.84 5.02
N GLY A 130 -19.71 -15.15 5.21
CA GLY A 130 -19.09 -15.65 6.44
C GLY A 130 -17.71 -16.29 6.29
N SER A 131 -17.20 -16.47 5.07
CA SER A 131 -15.87 -17.09 4.83
C SER A 131 -14.83 -16.08 4.33
N GLN A 132 -13.57 -16.52 4.35
CA GLN A 132 -12.42 -15.79 3.80
C GLN A 132 -12.26 -16.01 2.29
N LEU A 133 -13.11 -16.82 1.65
CA LEU A 133 -13.00 -17.12 0.21
C LEU A 133 -13.02 -15.87 -0.69
N PRO A 134 -13.84 -14.83 -0.44
CA PRO A 134 -13.75 -13.58 -1.20
C PRO A 134 -12.37 -12.90 -1.11
N TYR A 135 -11.74 -12.92 0.07
CA TYR A 135 -10.38 -12.38 0.27
C TYR A 135 -9.34 -13.17 -0.53
N LEU A 136 -9.45 -14.50 -0.56
CA LEU A 136 -8.58 -15.33 -1.38
C LEU A 136 -8.71 -14.99 -2.88
N ARG A 137 -9.93 -14.74 -3.37
CA ARG A 137 -10.15 -14.30 -4.75
C ARG A 137 -9.56 -12.92 -5.03
N MET A 138 -9.67 -11.98 -4.09
CA MET A 138 -9.09 -10.65 -4.22
C MET A 138 -7.56 -10.67 -4.28
N CYS A 139 -6.92 -11.48 -3.43
CA CYS A 139 -5.46 -11.66 -3.45
C CYS A 139 -5.01 -12.37 -4.74
N LYS A 140 -5.73 -13.42 -5.17
CA LYS A 140 -5.41 -14.15 -6.40
C LYS A 140 -5.44 -13.26 -7.64
N ARG A 141 -6.44 -12.37 -7.76
CA ARG A 141 -6.54 -11.40 -8.88
C ARG A 141 -5.37 -10.42 -8.94
N ARG A 142 -4.74 -10.15 -7.80
CA ARG A 142 -3.58 -9.26 -7.66
C ARG A 142 -2.25 -10.01 -7.68
N ASN A 143 -2.27 -11.34 -7.86
CA ASN A 143 -1.09 -12.20 -7.77
C ASN A 143 -0.35 -12.07 -6.42
N TRP A 144 -1.09 -11.88 -5.33
CA TRP A 144 -0.53 -11.79 -3.97
C TRP A 144 -0.48 -13.14 -3.29
N GLY A 145 0.49 -13.30 -2.38
CA GLY A 145 0.56 -14.46 -1.50
C GLY A 145 -0.46 -14.31 -0.37
N VAL A 146 -0.96 -15.43 0.15
CA VAL A 146 -1.88 -15.44 1.27
C VAL A 146 -1.44 -16.43 2.34
N VAL A 147 -1.47 -15.98 3.59
CA VAL A 147 -1.35 -16.80 4.80
C VAL A 147 -2.67 -16.74 5.54
N VAL A 148 -3.32 -17.89 5.74
CA VAL A 148 -4.55 -17.98 6.53
C VAL A 148 -4.24 -18.68 7.84
N MET A 149 -4.24 -17.93 8.93
CA MET A 149 -3.99 -18.45 10.26
C MET A 149 -5.19 -19.24 10.79
N ASN A 150 -4.91 -20.18 11.70
CA ASN A 150 -5.91 -20.99 12.40
C ASN A 150 -5.79 -20.79 13.91
N THR A 151 -5.90 -19.53 14.35
CA THR A 151 -5.51 -19.09 15.70
C THR A 151 -6.31 -19.75 16.82
N ASN A 152 -7.48 -20.31 16.54
CA ASN A 152 -8.31 -21.01 17.52
C ASN A 152 -8.10 -22.54 17.52
N MET A 153 -7.16 -23.07 16.72
CA MET A 153 -6.75 -24.47 16.76
C MET A 153 -5.67 -24.66 17.83
N ASN A 154 -6.11 -24.71 19.08
CA ASN A 154 -5.20 -24.72 20.24
C ASN A 154 -5.20 -25.99 21.06
N ILE A 155 -6.13 -26.90 20.79
CA ILE A 155 -6.32 -28.16 21.52
C ILE A 155 -6.44 -29.35 20.57
N THR A 156 -6.10 -30.54 21.04
CA THR A 156 -6.34 -31.81 20.33
C THR A 156 -7.84 -32.12 20.27
N ASN A 157 -8.25 -32.90 19.26
CA ASN A 157 -9.59 -33.48 19.17
C ASN A 157 -9.70 -34.84 19.89
N ASN A 158 -8.66 -35.25 20.62
CA ASN A 158 -8.57 -36.55 21.28
C ASN A 158 -8.94 -36.43 22.76
N ASP A 159 -9.23 -37.57 23.39
CA ASP A 159 -9.30 -37.71 24.84
C ASP A 159 -8.01 -38.39 25.33
N PRO A 160 -7.20 -37.78 26.23
CA PRO A 160 -7.41 -36.46 26.84
C PRO A 160 -7.19 -35.29 25.88
N ILE A 161 -7.94 -34.21 26.14
CA ILE A 161 -7.74 -32.92 25.48
C ILE A 161 -6.41 -32.34 25.96
N GLU A 162 -5.52 -32.03 25.02
CA GLU A 162 -4.20 -31.47 25.29
C GLU A 162 -4.01 -30.17 24.49
N LEU A 163 -3.22 -29.24 25.04
CA LEU A 163 -2.81 -28.04 24.32
C LEU A 163 -1.83 -28.41 23.20
N LEU A 164 -2.05 -27.87 22.00
CA LEU A 164 -1.19 -28.08 20.84
C LEU A 164 0.10 -27.25 20.97
N PRO A 165 1.30 -27.86 20.93
CA PRO A 165 2.56 -27.13 20.88
C PRO A 165 2.59 -26.08 19.76
N GLU A 166 3.26 -24.96 20.02
CA GLU A 166 3.40 -23.82 19.10
C GLU A 166 2.09 -23.13 18.72
N SER A 167 0.99 -23.53 19.36
CA SER A 167 -0.36 -23.07 19.10
C SER A 167 -1.23 -23.16 20.35
N ARG A 168 -0.69 -23.10 21.58
CA ARG A 168 -1.51 -23.31 22.81
C ARG A 168 -2.47 -22.16 23.10
N THR A 169 -2.18 -20.99 22.53
CA THR A 169 -3.05 -19.81 22.58
C THR A 169 -3.13 -19.17 21.19
N PRO A 170 -4.16 -18.34 20.91
CA PRO A 170 -4.22 -17.57 19.68
C PRO A 170 -2.98 -16.72 19.41
N LEU A 171 -2.40 -16.13 20.45
CA LEU A 171 -1.17 -15.34 20.32
C LEU A 171 0.04 -16.22 20.03
N GLU A 172 0.22 -17.34 20.74
CA GLU A 172 1.31 -18.29 20.46
C GLU A 172 1.25 -18.79 19.02
N HIS A 173 0.06 -19.18 18.53
CA HIS A 173 -0.14 -19.56 17.14
C HIS A 173 0.31 -18.45 16.18
N GLY A 174 -0.14 -17.20 16.42
CA GLY A 174 0.22 -16.05 15.61
C GLY A 174 1.74 -15.81 15.57
N ILE A 175 2.40 -15.85 16.74
CA ILE A 175 3.86 -15.67 16.87
C ILE A 175 4.62 -16.77 16.13
N THR A 176 4.23 -18.04 16.31
CA THR A 176 4.84 -19.18 15.60
C THR A 176 4.71 -19.01 14.10
N VAL A 177 3.48 -18.81 13.61
CA VAL A 177 3.23 -18.66 12.16
C VAL A 177 4.01 -17.48 11.60
N TRP A 178 4.07 -16.37 12.34
CA TRP A 178 4.79 -15.20 11.89
C TRP A 178 6.28 -15.47 11.72
N LYS A 179 6.94 -16.05 12.74
CA LYS A 179 8.37 -16.38 12.68
C LYS A 179 8.70 -17.44 11.63
N THR A 180 7.86 -18.47 11.51
CA THR A 180 8.12 -19.63 10.66
C THR A 180 7.84 -19.33 9.20
N TYR A 181 6.81 -18.54 8.90
CA TYR A 181 6.36 -18.29 7.53
C TYR A 181 6.50 -16.81 7.13
N VAL A 182 5.79 -15.90 7.80
CA VAL A 182 5.66 -14.50 7.35
C VAL A 182 7.01 -13.76 7.33
N ALA A 183 7.80 -13.87 8.41
CA ALA A 183 9.11 -13.25 8.51
C ALA A 183 10.12 -13.79 7.47
N ARG A 184 9.91 -15.02 6.97
CA ARG A 184 10.80 -15.67 5.98
C ARG A 184 10.35 -15.49 4.53
N ALA A 185 9.14 -14.96 4.29
CA ALA A 185 8.67 -14.67 2.93
C ALA A 185 9.58 -13.63 2.24
N LYS A 186 9.70 -13.68 0.92
CA LYS A 186 10.38 -12.64 0.12
C LYS A 186 9.56 -11.37 -0.05
N ALA A 187 8.29 -11.38 0.38
CA ALA A 187 7.39 -10.25 0.25
C ALA A 187 7.99 -8.98 0.86
N SER A 188 7.96 -7.88 0.11
CA SER A 188 8.45 -6.57 0.56
C SER A 188 7.35 -5.72 1.18
N SER A 189 6.09 -6.04 0.86
CA SER A 189 4.89 -5.43 1.42
C SER A 189 3.96 -6.52 1.97
N ILE A 190 3.63 -6.39 3.26
CA ILE A 190 2.79 -7.33 4.00
C ILE A 190 1.60 -6.56 4.57
N ALA A 191 0.41 -7.10 4.44
CA ALA A 191 -0.80 -6.57 5.05
C ALA A 191 -1.41 -7.64 5.94
N VAL A 192 -1.98 -7.23 7.07
CA VAL A 192 -2.80 -8.12 7.91
C VAL A 192 -4.24 -7.69 7.79
N VAL A 193 -5.16 -8.64 7.58
CA VAL A 193 -6.58 -8.45 7.78
C VAL A 193 -7.00 -9.27 8.99
N ALA A 194 -7.49 -8.61 10.03
CA ALA A 194 -7.88 -9.25 11.28
C ALA A 194 -9.29 -8.86 11.71
N HIS A 195 -10.10 -9.85 12.09
CA HIS A 195 -11.47 -9.65 12.57
C HIS A 195 -11.54 -9.82 14.08
N SER A 196 -12.28 -8.95 14.78
CA SER A 196 -12.60 -9.13 16.19
C SER A 196 -11.35 -9.38 17.07
N ALA A 197 -11.30 -10.47 17.82
CA ALA A 197 -10.14 -10.87 18.62
C ALA A 197 -8.86 -11.18 17.82
N GLY A 198 -8.95 -11.34 16.48
CA GLY A 198 -7.77 -11.43 15.62
C GLY A 198 -6.88 -10.19 15.72
N GLY A 199 -7.46 -9.03 16.06
CA GLY A 199 -6.72 -7.79 16.36
C GLY A 199 -5.73 -7.96 17.52
N ILE A 200 -6.08 -8.74 18.54
CA ILE A 200 -5.20 -9.03 19.69
C ILE A 200 -3.97 -9.82 19.24
N VAL A 201 -4.15 -10.76 18.30
CA VAL A 201 -3.06 -11.59 17.78
C VAL A 201 -2.05 -10.73 17.03
N VAL A 202 -2.50 -9.89 16.08
CA VAL A 202 -1.59 -8.99 15.34
C VAL A 202 -0.99 -7.91 16.23
N ALA A 203 -1.73 -7.38 17.20
CA ALA A 203 -1.18 -6.45 18.20
C ALA A 203 -0.06 -7.11 19.01
N GLY A 204 -0.26 -8.34 19.48
CA GLY A 204 0.76 -9.08 20.21
C GLY A 204 1.98 -9.42 19.36
N ILE A 205 1.81 -9.70 18.06
CA ILE A 205 2.94 -9.89 17.12
C ILE A 205 3.75 -8.59 17.01
N ILE A 206 3.08 -7.44 16.83
CA ILE A 206 3.74 -6.14 16.75
C ILE A 206 4.47 -5.83 18.06
N GLU A 207 3.83 -6.00 19.22
CA GLU A 207 4.45 -5.78 20.53
C GLU A 207 5.73 -6.61 20.75
N ASN A 208 5.77 -7.84 20.24
CA ASN A 208 6.94 -8.70 20.40
C ASN A 208 8.09 -8.38 19.43
N TYR A 209 7.81 -7.76 18.29
CA TYR A 209 8.78 -7.67 17.18
C TYR A 209 8.90 -6.28 16.55
N TRP A 210 8.25 -5.24 17.05
CA TRP A 210 8.30 -3.89 16.44
C TRP A 210 9.72 -3.38 16.21
N SER A 211 10.67 -3.76 17.07
CA SER A 211 12.09 -3.39 16.97
C SER A 211 12.88 -4.17 15.91
N GLU A 212 12.29 -5.20 15.31
CA GLU A 212 12.93 -6.01 14.29
C GLU A 212 12.81 -5.37 12.91
N GLU A 213 13.92 -5.22 12.19
CA GLU A 213 13.93 -4.56 10.87
C GLU A 213 12.96 -5.19 9.86
N TRP A 214 12.78 -6.52 9.90
CA TRP A 214 11.89 -7.22 8.99
C TRP A 214 10.41 -6.91 9.24
N MET A 215 10.04 -6.33 10.39
CA MET A 215 8.66 -5.87 10.68
C MET A 215 8.27 -4.65 9.84
N LYS A 216 9.22 -3.82 9.36
CA LYS A 216 8.95 -2.66 8.50
C LYS A 216 8.32 -3.02 7.14
N ARG A 217 8.27 -4.32 6.82
CA ARG A 217 7.56 -4.88 5.66
C ARG A 217 6.05 -4.98 5.89
N LEU A 218 5.58 -5.06 7.14
CA LEU A 218 4.17 -4.90 7.47
C LEU A 218 3.75 -3.47 7.18
N LYS A 219 3.09 -3.22 6.05
CA LYS A 219 2.72 -1.86 5.64
C LYS A 219 1.40 -1.41 6.25
N CYS A 220 0.45 -2.32 6.40
CA CYS A 220 -0.83 -2.01 7.02
C CYS A 220 -1.45 -3.15 7.83
N VAL A 221 -2.29 -2.75 8.79
CA VAL A 221 -3.16 -3.63 9.55
C VAL A 221 -4.60 -3.17 9.34
N CYS A 222 -5.39 -4.02 8.69
CA CYS A 222 -6.79 -3.81 8.39
C CYS A 222 -7.63 -4.58 9.41
N LEU A 223 -8.24 -3.85 10.33
CA LEU A 223 -9.06 -4.39 11.40
C LEU A 223 -10.53 -4.34 11.01
N THR A 224 -11.31 -5.36 11.38
CA THR A 224 -12.75 -5.41 11.14
C THR A 224 -13.44 -5.64 12.47
N ASP A 225 -13.98 -4.55 13.01
CA ASP A 225 -14.54 -4.41 14.36
C ASP A 225 -13.71 -5.12 15.43
N ALA A 226 -12.41 -4.82 15.45
CA ALA A 226 -11.43 -5.59 16.21
C ALA A 226 -11.13 -5.03 17.60
N VAL A 227 -10.58 -5.87 18.48
CA VAL A 227 -9.90 -5.42 19.70
C VAL A 227 -8.41 -5.29 19.37
N PHE A 228 -7.86 -4.08 19.47
CA PHE A 228 -6.47 -3.80 19.12
C PHE A 228 -5.89 -2.71 20.02
N THR A 229 -4.85 -3.05 20.77
CA THR A 229 -4.16 -2.13 21.68
C THR A 229 -2.66 -2.44 21.63
N LEU A 230 -1.84 -1.38 21.57
CA LEU A 230 -0.38 -1.46 21.61
C LEU A 230 0.12 -0.73 22.87
N PRO A 231 0.26 -1.43 24.02
CA PRO A 231 0.74 -0.81 25.25
C PRO A 231 2.10 -0.09 25.11
N SER A 232 2.99 -0.59 24.26
CA SER A 232 4.34 -0.03 24.08
C SER A 232 4.42 1.03 22.99
N VAL A 233 3.29 1.48 22.43
CA VAL A 233 3.25 2.36 21.25
C VAL A 233 4.07 3.64 21.40
N SER A 234 4.16 4.20 22.61
CA SER A 234 4.95 5.42 22.87
C SER A 234 6.47 5.21 22.72
N ALA A 235 6.93 3.96 22.76
CA ALA A 235 8.33 3.58 22.56
C ALA A 235 8.62 3.13 21.11
N MET A 236 7.59 2.88 20.31
CA MET A 236 7.75 2.44 18.92
C MET A 236 8.17 3.61 18.04
N ASP A 237 9.29 3.47 17.35
CA ASP A 237 9.81 4.45 16.38
C ASP A 237 9.16 4.31 14.99
N TRP A 238 8.41 3.22 14.79
CA TRP A 238 7.72 2.90 13.56
C TRP A 238 6.40 2.15 13.83
N LEU A 239 5.39 2.44 13.02
CA LEU A 239 4.11 1.73 13.01
C LEU A 239 3.62 1.54 11.56
N PRO A 240 2.91 0.44 11.27
CA PRO A 240 2.17 0.30 10.02
C PRO A 240 0.97 1.28 9.98
N ALA A 241 0.41 1.50 8.80
CA ALA A 241 -0.90 2.15 8.70
C ALA A 241 -1.97 1.24 9.30
N ILE A 242 -2.67 1.68 10.34
CA ILE A 242 -3.69 0.87 11.03
C ILE A 242 -5.06 1.51 10.81
N GLN A 243 -5.98 0.76 10.20
CA GLN A 243 -7.35 1.20 9.99
C GLN A 243 -8.34 0.13 10.46
N ASP A 244 -9.41 0.56 11.13
CA ASP A 244 -10.42 -0.30 11.72
C ASP A 244 -11.82 0.05 11.17
N TRP A 245 -12.40 -0.90 10.43
CA TRP A 245 -13.74 -0.84 9.88
C TRP A 245 -14.73 -1.33 10.94
N ARG A 246 -15.41 -0.37 11.57
CA ARG A 246 -16.29 -0.61 12.71
C ARG A 246 -17.73 -0.85 12.29
N ALA A 247 -18.39 -1.77 12.99
CA ALA A 247 -19.83 -1.92 12.90
C ALA A 247 -20.50 -0.66 13.44
N THR A 248 -21.21 0.08 12.59
CA THR A 248 -21.89 1.32 12.98
C THR A 248 -23.22 1.48 12.25
N PRO A 249 -24.14 2.32 12.75
CA PRO A 249 -25.38 2.63 12.04
C PRO A 249 -25.17 3.34 10.69
N GLN A 250 -24.00 3.94 10.44
CA GLN A 250 -23.69 4.62 9.18
C GLN A 250 -23.50 3.61 8.04
N THR A 251 -24.26 3.80 6.96
CA THR A 251 -24.24 2.89 5.79
C THR A 251 -23.13 3.17 4.80
N GLU A 252 -22.48 4.34 4.86
CA GLU A 252 -21.37 4.69 3.97
C GLU A 252 -20.07 4.02 4.44
N ILE A 253 -19.54 3.09 3.64
CA ILE A 253 -18.28 2.40 3.90
C ILE A 253 -17.12 3.40 3.80
N GLY A 254 -16.20 3.36 4.76
CA GLY A 254 -14.99 4.20 4.76
C GLY A 254 -15.20 5.60 5.34
N LEU A 255 -16.43 5.97 5.73
CA LEU A 255 -16.70 7.24 6.41
C LEU A 255 -15.96 7.29 7.75
N GLN A 256 -15.10 8.29 7.94
CA GLN A 256 -14.33 8.47 9.16
C GLN A 256 -15.26 8.69 10.37
N ILE A 257 -15.05 7.92 11.43
CA ILE A 257 -15.83 8.00 12.65
C ILE A 257 -15.15 8.97 13.61
N ASP A 258 -15.90 9.95 14.15
CA ASP A 258 -15.39 10.90 15.13
C ASP A 258 -14.74 10.19 16.34
N ASN A 259 -13.62 10.72 16.82
CA ASN A 259 -12.90 10.19 17.96
C ASN A 259 -13.69 10.24 19.27
N ASN A 260 -14.67 11.13 19.37
CA ASN A 260 -15.48 11.26 20.57
C ASN A 260 -16.58 10.18 20.71
N THR A 261 -16.92 9.46 19.65
CA THR A 261 -18.07 8.53 19.65
C THR A 261 -17.74 7.07 19.98
N ILE A 262 -16.46 6.68 20.07
CA ILE A 262 -16.05 5.30 20.38
C ILE A 262 -15.20 5.28 21.66
N HIS A 263 -15.60 4.47 22.64
CA HIS A 263 -14.81 4.23 23.85
C HIS A 263 -13.54 3.41 23.55
N GLY A 264 -12.41 3.77 24.15
CA GLY A 264 -11.16 3.02 24.02
C GLY A 264 -10.39 3.24 22.72
N LYS A 265 -10.61 4.38 22.03
CA LYS A 265 -9.85 4.75 20.83
C LYS A 265 -8.39 5.02 21.12
N HIS A 266 -7.58 4.68 20.13
CA HIS A 266 -6.15 4.92 20.09
C HIS A 266 -5.80 5.91 18.98
N PRO A 267 -4.96 6.93 19.24
CA PRO A 267 -4.63 7.97 18.25
C PRO A 267 -3.84 7.45 17.04
N TYR A 268 -3.27 6.24 17.15
CA TYR A 268 -2.52 5.56 16.09
C TYR A 268 -3.39 4.63 15.23
N VAL A 269 -4.72 4.63 15.43
CA VAL A 269 -5.68 3.85 14.62
C VAL A 269 -6.69 4.79 13.96
N THR A 270 -6.84 4.67 12.65
CA THR A 270 -7.92 5.34 11.92
C THR A 270 -9.19 4.51 12.00
N TYR A 271 -10.30 5.08 12.45
CA TYR A 271 -11.57 4.39 12.58
C TYR A 271 -12.54 4.85 11.49
N VAL A 272 -13.11 3.91 10.75
CA VAL A 272 -14.06 4.16 9.66
C VAL A 272 -15.28 3.25 9.76
N SER A 273 -16.40 3.63 9.17
CA SER A 273 -17.57 2.75 9.10
C SER A 273 -17.32 1.55 8.18
N ALA A 274 -17.72 0.36 8.62
CA ALA A 274 -17.76 -0.85 7.81
C ALA A 274 -18.97 -0.90 6.85
N GLY A 275 -19.90 0.06 6.92
CA GLY A 275 -21.16 0.07 6.15
C GLY A 275 -22.24 -0.90 6.63
N THR A 276 -22.05 -1.50 7.81
CA THR A 276 -23.02 -2.37 8.48
C THR A 276 -22.99 -2.12 9.98
N ASN A 277 -24.11 -2.38 10.65
CA ASN A 277 -24.22 -2.36 12.11
C ASN A 277 -23.97 -3.73 12.76
N GLN A 278 -23.70 -4.77 11.96
CA GLN A 278 -23.48 -6.14 12.45
C GLN A 278 -21.98 -6.46 12.52
N HIS A 279 -21.51 -6.79 13.72
CA HIS A 279 -20.12 -7.15 14.02
C HIS A 279 -19.57 -8.23 13.07
N GLU A 280 -20.35 -9.30 12.88
CA GLU A 280 -19.98 -10.46 12.07
C GLU A 280 -19.91 -10.17 10.57
N GLU A 281 -20.57 -9.11 10.08
CA GLU A 281 -20.64 -8.77 8.65
C GLU A 281 -19.50 -7.85 8.21
N THR A 282 -18.83 -7.18 9.15
CA THR A 282 -17.86 -6.11 8.86
C THR A 282 -16.79 -6.51 7.84
N SER A 283 -16.19 -7.69 7.98
CA SER A 283 -15.18 -8.18 7.04
C SER A 283 -15.74 -8.43 5.63
N ALA A 284 -16.96 -8.95 5.52
CA ALA A 284 -17.55 -9.22 4.22
C ALA A 284 -18.03 -7.94 3.51
N VAL A 285 -18.64 -7.01 4.26
CA VAL A 285 -19.21 -5.77 3.71
C VAL A 285 -18.10 -4.79 3.32
N ALA A 286 -17.07 -4.63 4.16
CA ALA A 286 -16.01 -3.65 3.91
C ALA A 286 -14.93 -4.12 2.93
N ILE A 287 -15.02 -5.32 2.37
CA ILE A 287 -13.92 -5.96 1.61
C ILE A 287 -13.35 -5.09 0.47
N GLU A 288 -14.19 -4.43 -0.33
CA GLU A 288 -13.72 -3.59 -1.44
C GLU A 288 -12.96 -2.36 -0.96
N ASP A 289 -13.39 -1.76 0.16
CA ASP A 289 -12.72 -0.61 0.77
C ASP A 289 -11.40 -1.03 1.46
N ILE A 290 -11.39 -2.19 2.11
CA ILE A 290 -10.19 -2.80 2.68
C ILE A 290 -9.14 -3.03 1.60
N PHE A 291 -9.49 -3.66 0.47
CA PHE A 291 -8.52 -3.88 -0.60
C PHE A 291 -8.09 -2.58 -1.28
N ARG A 292 -8.97 -1.57 -1.41
CA ARG A 292 -8.57 -0.24 -1.87
C ARG A 292 -7.53 0.39 -0.95
N PHE A 293 -7.70 0.27 0.36
CA PHE A 293 -6.73 0.74 1.34
C PHE A 293 -5.41 -0.02 1.25
N ILE A 294 -5.44 -1.35 1.15
CA ILE A 294 -4.22 -2.16 0.99
C ILE A 294 -3.51 -1.80 -0.31
N ASP A 295 -4.23 -1.68 -1.44
CA ASP A 295 -3.66 -1.29 -2.73
C ASP A 295 -2.97 0.08 -2.62
N ASN A 296 -3.63 1.06 -2.01
CA ASN A 296 -3.04 2.38 -1.80
C ASN A 296 -1.76 2.30 -0.96
N VAL A 297 -1.78 1.60 0.18
CA VAL A 297 -0.64 1.49 1.09
C VAL A 297 0.50 0.68 0.48
N PHE A 298 0.23 -0.40 -0.25
CA PHE A 298 1.27 -1.18 -0.94
C PHE A 298 1.90 -0.41 -2.09
N ASN A 299 1.12 0.48 -2.71
CA ASN A 299 1.60 1.45 -3.68
C ASN A 299 2.06 2.76 -3.01
N MET A 300 2.27 2.83 -1.70
CA MET A 300 3.05 3.91 -1.11
C MET A 300 4.53 3.58 -1.27
N LEU A 301 5.33 4.62 -1.47
CA LEU A 301 6.79 4.52 -1.41
C LEU A 301 7.22 3.87 -0.08
N LYS A 302 8.18 2.93 -0.09
CA LYS A 302 8.72 2.37 1.15
C LYS A 302 9.34 3.50 2.00
N PRO A 303 9.40 3.36 3.35
CA PRO A 303 10.31 4.18 4.15
C PRO A 303 11.71 4.14 3.52
N ASP A 304 12.31 5.31 3.28
CA ASP A 304 13.57 5.57 2.54
C ASP A 304 13.54 5.49 0.99
N GLU A 305 12.45 5.01 0.41
CA GLU A 305 12.23 5.04 -1.04
C GLU A 305 11.72 6.42 -1.43
N LEU A 306 12.65 7.34 -1.65
CA LEU A 306 12.31 8.73 -1.94
C LEU A 306 11.97 8.99 -3.41
N VAL A 307 12.02 7.97 -4.26
CA VAL A 307 11.89 8.09 -5.71
C VAL A 307 11.12 6.90 -6.26
N THR A 308 10.04 7.16 -7.00
CA THR A 308 9.33 6.08 -7.72
C THR A 308 10.03 5.76 -9.05
N GLU A 309 9.70 4.61 -9.63
CA GLU A 309 9.93 4.37 -11.05
C GLU A 309 9.16 5.38 -11.93
N TRP A 310 9.57 5.49 -13.20
CA TRP A 310 8.86 6.29 -14.19
C TRP A 310 7.54 5.63 -14.59
N MET A 311 6.43 6.36 -14.52
CA MET A 311 5.09 5.86 -14.81
C MET A 311 4.20 6.94 -15.45
N GLN A 312 2.96 6.58 -15.81
CA GLN A 312 1.95 7.56 -16.25
C GLN A 312 1.33 8.28 -15.04
N ALA A 313 0.81 9.48 -15.26
CA ALA A 313 0.28 10.35 -14.20
C ALA A 313 -0.81 9.69 -13.34
N GLU A 314 -1.66 8.88 -13.97
CA GLU A 314 -2.73 8.13 -13.30
C GLU A 314 -2.15 7.10 -12.33
N GLY A 315 -0.99 6.51 -12.65
CA GLY A 315 -0.29 5.56 -11.80
C GLY A 315 0.32 6.22 -10.55
N LEU A 316 0.63 7.52 -10.61
CA LEU A 316 1.18 8.26 -9.47
C LEU A 316 0.15 8.47 -8.36
N HIS A 317 -1.16 8.50 -8.68
CA HIS A 317 -2.22 8.87 -7.73
C HIS A 317 -2.15 8.12 -6.38
N SER A 318 -1.75 6.85 -6.37
CA SER A 318 -1.63 6.04 -5.15
C SER A 318 -0.38 6.33 -4.30
N TYR A 319 0.64 6.96 -4.89
CA TYR A 319 1.91 7.27 -4.23
C TYR A 319 1.96 8.71 -3.67
N LEU A 320 1.09 9.60 -4.14
CA LEU A 320 1.20 11.04 -3.92
C LEU A 320 0.89 11.45 -2.47
N GLU A 321 1.87 12.02 -1.79
CA GLU A 321 1.70 12.78 -0.56
C GLU A 321 1.86 14.28 -0.80
N ILE A 322 1.06 15.11 -0.13
CA ILE A 322 1.15 16.57 -0.28
C ILE A 322 2.59 17.06 -0.03
N GLY A 323 3.10 17.94 -0.88
CA GLY A 323 4.48 18.43 -0.83
C GLY A 323 5.51 17.56 -1.55
N ASP A 324 5.11 16.43 -2.14
CA ASP A 324 5.99 15.63 -3.01
C ASP A 324 6.47 16.41 -4.23
N LEU A 325 7.72 16.16 -4.61
CA LEU A 325 8.30 16.70 -5.82
C LEU A 325 8.03 15.74 -6.98
N ILE A 326 7.38 16.22 -8.02
CA ILE A 326 7.06 15.43 -9.21
C ILE A 326 8.02 15.82 -10.32
N GLU A 327 8.74 14.84 -10.84
CA GLU A 327 9.65 14.98 -11.98
C GLU A 327 8.98 14.39 -13.24
N PHE A 328 8.95 15.15 -14.33
CA PHE A 328 8.39 14.74 -15.62
C PHE A 328 9.51 14.56 -16.64
N GLN A 329 9.47 13.46 -17.39
CA GLN A 329 10.43 13.16 -18.45
C GLN A 329 9.92 13.74 -19.77
N ARG A 330 10.47 14.88 -20.20
CA ARG A 330 10.12 15.48 -21.49
C ARG A 330 10.99 14.88 -22.59
N ALA A 331 10.34 14.32 -23.61
CA ALA A 331 10.98 13.90 -24.86
C ALA A 331 10.52 14.82 -26.00
N VAL A 332 11.44 15.28 -26.84
CA VAL A 332 11.08 16.00 -28.08
C VAL A 332 11.60 15.22 -29.28
N GLY A 333 10.71 14.89 -30.21
CA GLY A 333 11.00 14.15 -31.44
C GLY A 333 10.86 12.63 -31.36
N ASN A 334 10.86 11.96 -32.53
CA ASN A 334 10.70 10.50 -32.67
C ASN A 334 11.84 9.67 -32.05
N ILE A 335 12.95 10.31 -31.72
CA ILE A 335 14.05 9.68 -31.00
C ILE A 335 13.84 10.05 -29.54
N LYS A 336 13.51 9.08 -28.68
CA LYS A 336 13.43 9.22 -27.21
C LYS A 336 14.79 9.57 -26.59
N ARG A 337 15.48 10.61 -27.07
CA ARG A 337 16.63 11.21 -26.41
C ARG A 337 16.05 12.13 -25.33
N ARG A 338 16.38 11.82 -24.07
CA ARG A 338 16.05 12.64 -22.90
C ARG A 338 16.58 14.06 -23.15
N ILE A 339 15.68 15.04 -23.35
CA ILE A 339 16.12 16.43 -23.60
C ILE A 339 16.16 17.21 -22.29
N TYR A 340 15.13 17.09 -21.45
CA TYR A 340 15.11 17.71 -20.13
C TYR A 340 14.05 17.13 -19.20
N THR A 341 14.06 17.56 -17.93
CA THR A 341 13.05 17.21 -16.94
C THR A 341 12.30 18.45 -16.47
N HIS A 342 10.99 18.33 -16.32
CA HIS A 342 10.16 19.35 -15.70
C HIS A 342 9.86 18.96 -14.26
N TRP A 343 9.55 19.93 -13.41
CA TRP A 343 9.33 19.70 -11.99
C TRP A 343 8.11 20.47 -11.47
N GLY A 344 7.37 19.83 -10.57
CA GLY A 344 6.26 20.42 -9.83
C GLY A 344 6.24 19.96 -8.37
N VAL A 345 5.40 20.61 -7.58
CA VAL A 345 5.09 20.25 -6.19
C VAL A 345 3.65 19.77 -6.15
N PHE A 346 3.40 18.57 -5.67
CA PHE A 346 2.03 18.10 -5.45
C PHE A 346 1.37 18.87 -4.31
N ILE A 347 0.22 19.49 -4.58
CA ILE A 347 -0.47 20.37 -3.62
C ILE A 347 -1.77 19.78 -3.06
N GLY A 348 -2.24 18.66 -3.62
CA GLY A 348 -3.38 17.92 -3.09
C GLY A 348 -4.40 17.50 -4.14
N PHE A 349 -5.42 16.79 -3.67
CA PHE A 349 -6.57 16.37 -4.46
C PHE A 349 -7.73 17.35 -4.32
N HIS A 350 -8.38 17.68 -5.42
CA HIS A 350 -9.67 18.39 -5.45
C HIS A 350 -10.59 17.68 -6.45
N ASP A 351 -11.82 17.35 -6.05
CA ASP A 351 -12.77 16.57 -6.87
C ASP A 351 -12.16 15.30 -7.49
N LYS A 352 -11.37 14.55 -6.69
CA LYS A 352 -10.65 13.32 -7.09
C LYS A 352 -9.56 13.51 -8.15
N LYS A 353 -9.19 14.75 -8.46
CA LYS A 353 -8.11 15.09 -9.39
C LYS A 353 -6.88 15.58 -8.64
N ALA A 354 -5.71 15.11 -9.07
CA ALA A 354 -4.43 15.52 -8.51
C ALA A 354 -4.01 16.87 -9.08
N TYR A 355 -3.64 17.82 -8.22
CA TYR A 355 -3.14 19.14 -8.63
C TYR A 355 -1.68 19.33 -8.22
N ILE A 356 -0.91 19.98 -9.09
CA ILE A 356 0.47 20.37 -8.82
C ILE A 356 0.65 21.87 -8.98
N ALA A 357 1.56 22.45 -8.19
CA ALA A 357 2.12 23.77 -8.45
C ALA A 357 3.41 23.60 -9.26
N HIS A 358 3.55 24.33 -10.37
CA HIS A 358 4.75 24.30 -11.20
C HIS A 358 4.98 25.64 -11.90
N THR A 359 6.17 25.82 -12.48
CA THR A 359 6.41 26.93 -13.42
C THR A 359 5.77 26.59 -14.77
N GLY A 360 4.99 27.50 -15.36
CA GLY A 360 4.37 27.35 -16.68
C GLY A 360 4.12 28.70 -17.35
N THR A 361 3.50 28.70 -18.54
CA THR A 361 3.09 29.94 -19.25
C THR A 361 1.57 30.03 -19.40
N ASP A 362 1.04 31.22 -19.71
CA ASP A 362 -0.41 31.43 -19.91
C ASP A 362 -1.01 30.75 -21.13
N PHE A 363 -0.15 30.25 -22.02
CA PHE A 363 -0.54 29.47 -23.19
C PHE A 363 -0.58 27.95 -22.90
N GLY A 364 -0.80 27.57 -21.63
CA GLY A 364 -0.44 26.24 -21.15
C GLY A 364 1.09 26.10 -21.04
N ASP A 365 1.60 24.92 -20.66
CA ASP A 365 3.02 24.65 -20.88
C ASP A 365 3.36 24.80 -22.38
N PHE A 366 2.38 24.56 -23.25
CA PHE A 366 2.47 24.49 -24.71
C PHE A 366 1.11 24.86 -25.33
N GLY A 367 1.05 25.87 -26.21
CA GLY A 367 -0.18 26.42 -26.80
C GLY A 367 -1.20 25.38 -27.26
N ASP A 368 -2.48 25.67 -27.04
CA ASP A 368 -3.69 24.90 -27.39
C ASP A 368 -3.93 24.64 -28.90
N ASN A 369 -2.88 24.54 -29.72
CA ASN A 369 -3.01 24.22 -31.13
C ASN A 369 -3.06 22.70 -31.34
N LEU A 370 -4.27 22.17 -31.22
CA LEU A 370 -4.82 21.10 -32.05
C LEU A 370 -4.13 21.05 -33.43
N ILE A 371 -3.48 19.94 -33.76
CA ILE A 371 -3.47 19.24 -35.07
C ILE A 371 -2.52 18.03 -34.94
N SER A 372 -3.11 16.82 -34.93
CA SER A 372 -2.61 15.60 -35.58
C SER A 372 -1.08 15.36 -35.60
N SER A 373 -0.61 14.47 -34.72
CA SER A 373 0.56 13.58 -34.89
C SER A 373 1.90 14.19 -35.37
N SER A 374 2.14 15.49 -35.21
CA SER A 374 3.31 16.15 -35.79
C SER A 374 4.20 16.78 -34.72
N VAL A 375 5.29 16.06 -34.43
CA VAL A 375 6.63 16.50 -33.98
C VAL A 375 6.76 18.01 -33.71
N GLU A 376 7.09 18.40 -32.47
CA GLU A 376 7.51 19.78 -32.19
C GLU A 376 8.87 20.07 -32.85
N SER A 377 8.96 21.17 -33.61
CA SER A 377 10.20 21.60 -34.24
C SER A 377 11.08 22.45 -33.29
N LEU A 378 12.37 22.55 -33.60
CA LEU A 378 13.30 23.49 -32.93
C LEU A 378 12.79 24.94 -32.93
N ALA A 379 11.95 25.32 -33.89
CA ALA A 379 11.32 26.64 -33.92
C ALA A 379 10.38 26.82 -32.73
N THR A 380 9.59 25.80 -32.37
CA THR A 380 8.71 25.83 -31.19
C THR A 380 9.52 26.02 -29.92
N ILE A 381 10.69 25.35 -29.79
CA ILE A 381 11.61 25.54 -28.65
C ILE A 381 12.15 26.98 -28.59
N ARG A 382 12.54 27.57 -29.74
CA ARG A 382 12.99 28.98 -29.79
C ARG A 382 11.87 29.97 -29.43
N THR A 383 10.65 29.74 -29.88
CA THR A 383 9.51 30.57 -29.52
C THR A 383 9.25 30.46 -28.01
N LYS A 384 9.32 29.26 -27.42
CA LYS A 384 9.24 29.03 -25.96
C LYS A 384 10.34 29.79 -25.19
N MET A 385 11.58 29.81 -25.69
CA MET A 385 12.66 30.61 -25.10
C MET A 385 12.39 32.12 -25.14
N SER A 386 11.67 32.59 -26.17
CA SER A 386 11.32 34.01 -26.33
C SER A 386 10.24 34.48 -25.35
N TYR A 387 9.37 33.59 -24.85
CA TYR A 387 8.33 33.90 -23.85
C TYR A 387 8.79 33.79 -22.39
N SER A 388 10.10 33.71 -22.15
CA SER A 388 10.67 33.56 -20.79
C SER A 388 10.22 34.63 -19.79
N SER A 389 9.83 35.82 -20.25
CA SER A 389 9.30 36.91 -19.42
C SER A 389 7.86 36.72 -18.92
N GLN A 390 7.14 35.73 -19.43
CA GLN A 390 5.74 35.43 -19.08
C GLN A 390 5.59 34.15 -18.22
N ILE A 391 6.70 33.55 -17.80
CA ILE A 391 6.69 32.33 -16.98
C ILE A 391 6.21 32.69 -15.59
N GLN A 392 5.12 32.07 -15.14
CA GLN A 392 4.58 32.22 -13.79
C GLN A 392 4.44 30.86 -13.09
N ILE A 393 4.37 30.88 -11.75
CA ILE A 393 3.96 29.70 -10.99
C ILE A 393 2.45 29.55 -11.10
N ARG A 394 1.98 28.39 -11.52
CA ARG A 394 0.57 28.06 -11.73
C ARG A 394 0.21 26.80 -10.96
N ARG A 395 -1.09 26.60 -10.75
CA ARG A 395 -1.64 25.32 -10.31
C ARG A 395 -2.38 24.72 -11.49
N ASP A 396 -2.05 23.50 -11.85
CA ASP A 396 -2.66 22.80 -12.96
C ASP A 396 -2.85 21.31 -12.59
N GLU A 397 -3.76 20.63 -13.28
CA GLU A 397 -4.05 19.21 -13.04
C GLU A 397 -2.85 18.35 -13.45
N LEU A 398 -2.44 17.39 -12.60
CA LEU A 398 -1.25 16.57 -12.82
C LEU A 398 -1.26 15.88 -14.19
N ILE A 399 -2.40 15.31 -14.58
CA ILE A 399 -2.57 14.63 -15.87
C ILE A 399 -2.40 15.58 -17.05
N THR A 400 -2.89 16.82 -16.92
CA THR A 400 -2.74 17.88 -17.93
C THR A 400 -1.30 18.31 -18.04
N VAL A 401 -0.59 18.45 -16.91
CA VAL A 401 0.85 18.78 -16.92
C VAL A 401 1.67 17.62 -17.49
N ALA A 402 1.34 16.37 -17.16
CA ALA A 402 2.02 15.21 -17.71
C ALA A 402 1.86 15.12 -19.22
N ASN A 403 0.65 15.32 -19.76
CA ASN A 403 0.37 15.30 -21.20
C ASN A 403 0.89 14.03 -21.90
N GLY A 404 0.73 12.87 -21.25
CA GLY A 404 1.20 11.56 -21.72
C GLY A 404 2.69 11.25 -21.49
N ASP A 405 3.47 12.23 -20.99
CA ASP A 405 4.84 11.99 -20.58
C ASP A 405 4.92 11.18 -19.29
N SER A 406 5.98 10.38 -19.17
CA SER A 406 6.27 9.66 -17.94
C SER A 406 6.67 10.62 -16.83
N CYS A 407 6.19 10.37 -15.62
CA CYS A 407 6.50 11.13 -14.41
C CYS A 407 6.80 10.21 -13.22
N ARG A 408 7.37 10.78 -12.17
CA ARG A 408 7.70 10.09 -10.92
C ARG A 408 7.74 11.04 -9.73
N ILE A 409 7.58 10.52 -8.51
CA ILE A 409 7.98 11.25 -7.30
C ILE A 409 9.51 11.20 -7.23
N ASN A 410 10.13 12.32 -6.88
CA ASN A 410 11.57 12.41 -6.65
C ASN A 410 11.90 13.37 -5.50
N ASN A 411 11.80 12.82 -4.28
CA ASN A 411 12.21 13.44 -3.02
C ASN A 411 13.63 13.02 -2.61
N SER A 412 14.47 12.53 -3.54
CA SER A 412 15.79 11.94 -3.25
C SER A 412 16.69 12.79 -2.34
N LEU A 413 16.53 14.11 -2.37
CA LEU A 413 17.31 15.04 -1.55
C LEU A 413 16.94 14.99 -0.04
N ASP A 414 15.86 14.32 0.35
CA ASP A 414 15.50 14.12 1.77
C ASP A 414 16.58 13.34 2.53
N LYS A 415 17.36 12.49 1.84
CA LYS A 415 18.52 11.78 2.40
C LYS A 415 19.60 12.73 2.94
N GLU A 416 19.74 13.90 2.34
CA GLU A 416 20.80 14.87 2.65
C GLU A 416 20.27 16.12 3.34
N LYS A 417 18.98 16.42 3.17
CA LYS A 417 18.35 17.65 3.64
C LYS A 417 17.01 17.37 4.26
N LYS A 418 16.83 17.79 5.50
CA LYS A 418 15.55 17.74 6.18
C LYS A 418 14.50 18.55 5.40
N PRO A 419 13.41 17.93 4.88
CA PRO A 419 12.33 18.67 4.25
C PRO A 419 11.52 19.45 5.29
N PHE A 420 10.80 20.49 4.85
CA PHE A 420 9.76 21.11 5.67
C PHE A 420 8.56 20.17 5.86
N PRO A 421 7.74 20.37 6.90
CA PRO A 421 6.48 19.63 7.04
C PRO A 421 5.61 19.74 5.76
N PRO A 422 4.92 18.68 5.33
CA PRO A 422 4.14 18.65 4.09
C PRO A 422 3.24 19.87 3.86
N ALA A 423 2.48 20.28 4.88
CA ALA A 423 1.63 21.47 4.83
C ALA A 423 2.41 22.76 4.53
N VAL A 424 3.59 22.91 5.13
CA VAL A 424 4.48 24.07 4.90
C VAL A 424 5.04 24.05 3.47
N VAL A 425 5.33 22.88 2.91
CA VAL A 425 5.77 22.76 1.51
C VAL A 425 4.68 23.26 0.56
N VAL A 426 3.42 22.86 0.80
CA VAL A 426 2.26 23.30 0.03
C VAL A 426 2.03 24.81 0.18
N ASP A 427 2.06 25.35 1.41
CA ASP A 427 1.92 26.79 1.65
C ASP A 427 2.97 27.60 0.88
N ARG A 428 4.22 27.12 0.88
CA ARG A 428 5.31 27.75 0.14
C ARG A 428 5.09 27.73 -1.37
N ALA A 429 4.51 26.65 -1.90
CA ALA A 429 4.16 26.56 -3.32
C ALA A 429 3.01 27.52 -3.67
N LEU A 430 1.95 27.55 -2.85
CA LEU A 430 0.78 28.41 -3.05
C LEU A 430 1.13 29.91 -2.95
N LEU A 431 2.01 30.29 -2.02
CA LEU A 431 2.52 31.66 -1.88
C LEU A 431 3.32 32.18 -3.09
N MET A 432 3.70 31.28 -4.00
CA MET A 432 4.48 31.62 -5.19
C MET A 432 3.61 31.74 -6.45
N LEU A 433 2.34 31.33 -6.41
CA LEU A 433 1.42 31.43 -7.54
C LEU A 433 1.38 32.85 -8.12
N GLY A 434 1.37 32.95 -9.45
CA GLY A 434 1.35 34.22 -10.20
C GLY A 434 2.67 35.00 -10.25
N LYS A 435 3.74 34.57 -9.56
CA LYS A 435 5.03 35.28 -9.61
C LYS A 435 5.78 35.02 -10.91
N THR A 436 6.16 36.09 -11.62
CA THR A 436 6.76 36.04 -12.98
C THR A 436 8.30 36.15 -13.03
N ASN A 437 8.98 36.14 -11.88
CA ASN A 437 10.42 36.46 -11.80
C ASN A 437 11.38 35.27 -12.04
N TYR A 438 10.98 34.23 -12.79
CA TYR A 438 11.80 33.04 -13.03
C TYR A 438 12.33 32.99 -14.48
N ASN A 439 13.60 33.37 -14.69
CA ASN A 439 14.30 33.28 -15.99
C ASN A 439 15.04 31.94 -16.19
N LEU A 440 14.75 31.23 -17.30
CA LEU A 440 15.32 29.96 -17.82
C LEU A 440 14.80 28.61 -17.27
N LEU A 441 13.71 28.18 -17.92
CA LEU A 441 13.15 26.85 -18.29
C LEU A 441 13.59 25.50 -17.68
N LEU A 442 14.76 25.32 -17.03
CA LEU A 442 15.18 23.99 -16.53
C LEU A 442 15.52 24.01 -15.04
N ASN A 443 16.50 24.84 -14.67
CA ASN A 443 16.89 24.97 -13.27
C ASN A 443 15.78 25.62 -12.44
N ASN A 444 14.86 26.37 -13.05
CA ASN A 444 13.85 27.11 -12.31
C ASN A 444 12.72 26.25 -11.77
N CYS A 445 12.21 25.28 -12.54
CA CYS A 445 11.16 24.39 -12.06
C CYS A 445 11.70 23.50 -10.94
N GLU A 446 12.88 22.92 -11.14
CA GLU A 446 13.57 22.12 -10.12
C GLU A 446 13.92 22.96 -8.89
N HIS A 447 14.44 24.18 -9.09
CA HIS A 447 14.76 25.10 -8.01
C HIS A 447 13.50 25.55 -7.27
N PHE A 448 12.39 25.82 -7.96
CA PHE A 448 11.10 26.13 -7.34
C PHE A 448 10.63 24.97 -6.48
N ALA A 449 10.63 23.75 -7.01
CA ALA A 449 10.26 22.54 -6.29
C ALA A 449 11.12 22.35 -5.04
N LYS A 450 12.45 22.42 -5.19
CA LYS A 450 13.41 22.33 -4.08
C LYS A 450 13.35 23.50 -3.11
N TYR A 451 13.01 24.70 -3.56
CA TYR A 451 12.77 25.86 -2.71
C TYR A 451 11.55 25.60 -1.83
N CYS A 452 10.46 25.08 -2.39
CA CYS A 452 9.25 24.77 -1.64
C CYS A 452 9.54 23.71 -0.56
N ARG A 453 10.17 22.60 -0.93
CA ARG A 453 10.40 21.47 -0.02
C ARG A 453 11.53 21.68 1.00
N TYR A 454 12.63 22.34 0.61
CA TYR A 454 13.87 22.40 1.41
C TYR A 454 14.34 23.82 1.74
N GLY A 455 13.71 24.85 1.19
CA GLY A 455 14.11 26.24 1.45
C GLY A 455 15.40 26.67 0.74
N LEU A 456 15.86 25.90 -0.25
CA LEU A 456 17.04 26.25 -1.02
C LEU A 456 16.76 27.49 -1.87
N LYS A 457 17.39 28.61 -1.50
CA LYS A 457 17.58 29.77 -2.40
C LYS A 457 18.81 29.51 -3.26
N GLU A 458 18.86 30.07 -4.48
CA GLU A 458 19.90 29.83 -5.49
C GLU A 458 21.30 29.64 -4.87
N SER A 459 21.84 28.43 -4.99
CA SER A 459 23.18 28.09 -4.50
C SER A 459 24.24 28.74 -5.39
N LYS A 460 25.35 29.20 -4.81
CA LYS A 460 26.55 29.67 -5.53
C LYS A 460 27.03 28.65 -6.59
N GLN A 461 26.71 27.36 -6.43
CA GLN A 461 26.99 26.30 -7.39
C GLN A 461 26.26 26.48 -8.74
N ALA A 462 25.03 27.03 -8.74
CA ALA A 462 24.31 27.32 -9.98
C ALA A 462 25.03 28.42 -10.78
N THR A 463 25.62 29.41 -10.10
CA THR A 463 26.50 30.40 -10.73
C THR A 463 27.71 29.72 -11.36
N VAL A 464 28.33 28.75 -10.67
CA VAL A 464 29.47 27.99 -11.21
C VAL A 464 29.06 27.17 -12.44
N ALA A 465 27.93 26.46 -12.40
CA ALA A 465 27.43 25.71 -13.55
C ALA A 465 27.10 26.61 -14.76
N LYS A 466 26.44 27.76 -14.52
CA LYS A 466 26.21 28.80 -15.55
C LYS A 466 27.54 29.24 -16.19
N ILE A 467 28.56 29.50 -15.37
CA ILE A 467 29.90 29.88 -15.85
C ILE A 467 30.53 28.77 -16.69
N ILE A 468 30.45 27.52 -16.25
CA ILE A 468 31.02 26.38 -17.01
C ILE A 468 30.34 26.22 -18.37
N ILE A 469 29.02 26.31 -18.43
CA ILE A 469 28.25 26.21 -19.69
C ILE A 469 28.60 27.36 -20.64
N VAL A 470 28.70 28.59 -20.14
CA VAL A 470 29.08 29.75 -20.97
C VAL A 470 30.51 29.62 -21.47
N ILE A 471 31.46 29.20 -20.62
CA ILE A 471 32.86 28.97 -21.01
C ILE A 471 32.93 27.90 -22.11
N SER A 472 32.26 26.77 -21.93
CA SER A 472 32.31 25.66 -22.89
C SER A 472 31.64 26.01 -24.22
N ALA A 473 30.46 26.64 -24.19
CA ALA A 473 29.78 27.09 -25.41
C ALA A 473 30.60 28.16 -26.15
N THR A 474 31.17 29.14 -25.44
CA THR A 474 32.02 30.18 -26.04
C THR A 474 33.27 29.58 -26.65
N TYR A 475 33.88 28.60 -26.00
CA TYR A 475 35.05 27.89 -26.53
C TYR A 475 34.71 27.10 -27.78
N CYS A 476 33.59 26.37 -27.79
CA CYS A 476 33.12 25.64 -28.97
C CYS A 476 32.84 26.57 -30.16
N MET A 477 32.32 27.77 -29.93
CA MET A 477 32.02 28.73 -31.01
C MET A 477 33.25 29.48 -31.52
N THR A 478 34.20 29.79 -30.64
CA THR A 478 35.29 30.73 -30.96
C THR A 478 36.67 30.08 -31.08
N GLY A 479 36.86 28.87 -30.55
CA GLY A 479 38.17 28.21 -30.43
C GLY A 479 39.17 28.94 -29.52
N SER A 480 38.76 30.04 -28.87
CA SER A 480 39.66 30.91 -28.10
C SER A 480 39.45 30.76 -26.60
N LEU A 481 40.48 30.30 -25.90
CA LEU A 481 40.50 30.26 -24.43
C LEU A 481 40.37 31.66 -23.83
N ALA A 482 40.99 32.67 -24.43
CA ALA A 482 40.95 34.05 -23.94
C ALA A 482 39.52 34.64 -23.98
N VAL A 483 38.82 34.48 -25.11
CA VAL A 483 37.42 34.95 -25.25
C VAL A 483 36.50 34.19 -24.30
N SER A 484 36.72 32.88 -24.14
CA SER A 484 35.94 32.03 -23.23
C SER A 484 36.14 32.42 -21.76
N ALA A 485 37.37 32.73 -21.35
CA ALA A 485 37.69 33.21 -20.01
C ALA A 485 37.05 34.58 -19.72
N VAL A 486 37.07 35.50 -20.70
CA VAL A 486 36.39 36.79 -20.60
C VAL A 486 34.88 36.61 -20.46
N ALA A 487 34.25 35.76 -21.28
CA ALA A 487 32.82 35.46 -21.18
C ALA A 487 32.44 34.87 -19.82
N GLY A 488 33.24 33.92 -19.29
CA GLY A 488 33.04 33.36 -17.95
C GLY A 488 33.18 34.41 -16.85
N THR A 489 34.18 35.29 -16.94
CA THR A 489 34.43 36.35 -15.96
C THR A 489 33.32 37.42 -15.99
N LEU A 490 32.85 37.81 -17.18
CA LEU A 490 31.70 38.69 -17.34
C LEU A 490 30.45 38.06 -16.73
N THR A 491 30.18 36.78 -17.04
CA THR A 491 29.04 36.05 -16.46
C THR A 491 29.09 36.02 -14.92
N TYR A 492 30.27 35.76 -14.33
CA TYR A 492 30.46 35.80 -12.88
C TYR A 492 30.24 37.20 -12.30
N THR A 493 30.85 38.21 -12.91
CA THR A 493 30.77 39.60 -12.44
C THR A 493 29.35 40.13 -12.53
N PHE A 494 28.62 39.88 -13.62
CA PHE A 494 27.21 40.24 -13.75
C PHE A 494 26.33 39.49 -12.74
N SER A 495 26.53 38.18 -12.55
CA SER A 495 25.82 37.38 -11.52
C SER A 495 26.08 37.87 -10.08
N ARG A 496 27.24 38.52 -9.84
CA ARG A 496 27.63 39.05 -8.52
C ARG A 496 27.17 40.50 -8.32
N LEU A 497 27.35 41.37 -9.31
CA LEU A 497 27.01 42.79 -9.27
C LEU A 497 25.51 43.02 -9.40
N GLY A 498 24.82 42.26 -10.25
CA GLY A 498 23.40 42.42 -10.46
C GLY A 498 22.57 42.16 -9.18
N ARG A 499 23.06 41.31 -8.26
CA ARG A 499 22.46 41.12 -6.93
C ARG A 499 22.47 42.38 -6.06
N GLY A 500 23.46 43.27 -6.23
CA GLY A 500 23.50 44.58 -5.57
C GLY A 500 22.76 45.65 -6.36
N ILE A 501 22.89 45.66 -7.70
CA ILE A 501 22.30 46.67 -8.58
C ILE A 501 20.77 46.62 -8.53
N LYS A 502 20.13 45.45 -8.45
CA LYS A 502 18.66 45.34 -8.34
C LYS A 502 18.10 45.99 -7.07
N HIS A 503 18.91 46.15 -6.02
CA HIS A 503 18.50 46.86 -4.82
C HIS A 503 18.41 48.38 -5.05
N PHE A 504 19.22 48.93 -5.96
CA PHE A 504 19.28 50.37 -6.28
C PHE A 504 18.57 50.75 -7.58
N VAL A 505 18.43 49.81 -8.52
CA VAL A 505 17.86 50.01 -9.86
C VAL A 505 16.83 48.90 -10.14
N PRO A 506 15.55 49.12 -9.80
CA PRO A 506 14.48 48.11 -9.94
C PRO A 506 14.25 47.65 -11.38
N PHE A 507 14.60 48.46 -12.37
CA PHE A 507 14.40 48.20 -13.81
C PHE A 507 15.59 47.47 -14.47
N TYR A 508 16.56 46.98 -13.71
CA TYR A 508 17.69 46.23 -14.25
C TYR A 508 17.20 44.94 -14.95
N PRO A 509 17.57 44.67 -16.22
CA PRO A 509 17.04 43.52 -16.96
C PRO A 509 17.40 42.20 -16.30
N ASN A 510 16.38 41.39 -15.97
CA ASN A 510 16.59 40.09 -15.33
C ASN A 510 17.42 39.11 -16.18
N VAL A 511 17.56 39.33 -17.50
CA VAL A 511 18.40 38.51 -18.39
C VAL A 511 19.90 38.62 -18.03
N LEU A 512 20.30 39.73 -17.39
CA LEU A 512 21.68 39.98 -16.96
C LEU A 512 21.96 39.54 -15.51
N LEU A 513 21.00 38.88 -14.84
CA LEU A 513 21.09 38.26 -13.51
C LEU A 513 21.10 36.73 -13.64
#